data_AF-A0A6M0R8F5-F1
#
_entry.id   AF-A0A6M0R8F5-F1
#
_cell.length_a   1.000
_cell.length_b   1.000
_cell.length_c   1.000
_cell.angle_alpha   90.00
_cell.angle_beta   90.00
_cell.angle_gamma   90.00
#
_symmetry.space_group_name_H-M   'P 1'
#
loop_
_entity.id
_entity.type
_entity.pdbx_description
1 polymer ?
#
loop_
_entity_poly.entity_id
_entity_poly.type
_entity_poly.pdbx_seq_one_letter_code
_entity_poly.pdbx_strand_id
1 'polypeptide(L)' 'MLKKLLEQRGTRLTKEEFEIICEMVTDDIKFNRIGFKKCTNLNEILKIIERSINVLKSCE' A
#
# COMPACT_ATOMS: atom_id res chain seq x y z
N MET A 1 -5.49 11.75 -1.73
CA MET A 1 -6.72 10.94 -1.68
C MET A 1 -6.51 9.64 -0.90
N LEU A 2 -5.47 8.85 -1.22
CA LEU A 2 -5.16 7.59 -0.54
C LEU A 2 -4.97 7.72 0.98
N LYS A 3 -4.18 8.70 1.43
CA LYS A 3 -3.96 8.96 2.86
C LYS A 3 -5.26 9.16 3.64
N LYS A 4 -6.17 10.00 3.12
CA LYS A 4 -7.48 10.25 3.73
C LYS A 4 -8.35 8.99 3.79
N LEU A 5 -8.29 8.12 2.77
CA LEU A 5 -9.02 6.84 2.76
C LEU A 5 -8.50 5.87 3.83
N LEU A 6 -7.19 5.87 4.07
CA LEU A 6 -6.58 5.04 5.13
C LEU A 6 -6.93 5.57 6.53
N GLU A 7 -6.90 6.90 6.71
CA GLU A 7 -7.31 7.54 7.96
C GLU A 7 -8.78 7.26 8.29
N GLN A 8 -9.67 7.30 7.29
CA GLN A 8 -11.09 6.92 7.44
C GLN A 8 -11.30 5.46 7.81
N ARG A 9 -10.34 4.58 7.48
CA ARG A 9 -10.36 3.14 7.82
C ARG A 9 -9.71 2.84 9.17
N GLY A 10 -9.31 3.87 9.92
CA GLY A 10 -8.70 3.72 11.25
C GLY A 10 -7.18 3.53 11.23
N THR A 11 -6.55 3.56 10.04
CA THR A 11 -5.09 3.46 9.93
C THR A 11 -4.48 4.86 10.04
N ARG A 12 -3.87 5.16 11.19
CA ARG A 12 -2.99 6.32 11.34
C ARG A 12 -1.57 5.90 10.99
N LEU A 13 -0.98 6.61 10.04
CA LEU A 13 0.40 6.49 9.62
C LEU A 13 1.08 7.84 9.78
N THR A 14 2.33 7.86 10.23
CA THR A 14 3.19 9.02 10.13
C THR A 14 3.43 9.36 8.65
N LYS A 15 4.01 10.53 8.39
CA LYS A 15 4.36 10.90 7.01
C LYS A 15 5.38 9.92 6.42
N GLU A 16 6.37 9.51 7.22
CA GLU A 16 7.44 8.61 6.82
C GLU A 16 6.91 7.19 6.53
N GLU A 17 6.09 6.64 7.42
CA GLU A 17 5.44 5.34 7.20
C GLU A 17 4.59 5.35 5.93
N PHE A 18 3.85 6.44 5.70
CA PHE A 18 3.04 6.59 4.51
C PHE A 18 3.87 6.65 3.23
N GLU A 19 5.03 7.30 3.24
CA GLU A 19 5.96 7.34 2.09
C GLU A 19 6.54 5.97 1.79
N ILE A 20 7.00 5.23 2.82
CA ILE A 20 7.51 3.86 2.68
C ILE A 20 6.44 2.91 2.11
N ILE A 21 5.22 2.97 2.64
CA ILE A 21 4.11 2.15 2.14
C ILE A 21 3.76 2.51 0.69
N CYS A 22 3.78 3.80 0.32
CA CYS A 22 3.53 4.20 -1.06
C CYS A 22 4.57 3.64 -2.03
N GLU A 23 5.85 3.60 -1.62
CA GLU A 23 6.93 3.00 -2.41
C GLU A 23 6.71 1.50 -2.60
N MET A 24 6.50 0.75 -1.51
CA MET A 24 6.21 -0.68 -1.54
C MET A 24 5.03 -1.04 -2.45
N VAL A 25 3.92 -0.29 -2.32
CA VAL A 25 2.70 -0.52 -3.10
C VAL A 25 2.93 -0.20 -4.57
N THR A 26 3.70 0.86 -4.86
CA THR A 26 4.02 1.24 -6.24
C THR A 26 4.84 0.16 -6.93
N ASP A 27 5.81 -0.44 -6.23
CA ASP A 27 6.64 -1.50 -6.77
C ASP A 27 5.86 -2.81 -6.97
N ASP A 28 4.97 -3.17 -6.05
CA ASP A 28 4.06 -4.31 -6.21
C ASP A 28 3.13 -4.13 -7.44
N ILE A 29 2.57 -2.93 -7.62
CA ILE A 29 1.74 -2.61 -8.80
C ILE A 29 2.56 -2.71 -10.09
N LYS A 30 3.78 -2.18 -10.11
CA LYS A 30 4.67 -2.27 -11.28
C LYS A 30 5.03 -3.72 -11.59
N PHE A 31 5.39 -4.50 -10.59
CA PHE A 31 5.70 -5.93 -10.73
C PHE A 31 4.50 -6.70 -11.30
N ASN A 32 3.31 -6.48 -10.75
CA ASN A 32 2.07 -7.11 -11.22
C ASN A 32 1.72 -6.71 -12.67
N ARG A 33 1.93 -5.44 -13.02
CA ARG A 33 1.67 -4.94 -14.37
C ARG A 33 2.67 -5.48 -15.39
N ILE A 34 3.95 -5.48 -15.07
CA ILE A 34 5.02 -5.90 -16.00
C ILE A 34 5.05 -7.43 -16.12
N GLY A 35 5.04 -8.14 -14.99
CA GLY A 35 5.17 -9.59 -14.95
C GLY A 35 3.91 -10.34 -15.41
N PHE A 36 2.72 -9.82 -15.07
CA PHE A 36 1.46 -10.55 -15.28
C PHE A 36 0.47 -9.83 -16.19
N LYS A 37 0.83 -8.66 -16.76
CA LYS A 37 -0.10 -7.77 -17.50
C LYS A 37 -1.39 -7.49 -16.74
N LYS A 38 -1.34 -7.53 -15.41
CA LYS A 38 -2.50 -7.38 -14.54
C LYS A 38 -2.74 -5.90 -14.27
N CYS A 39 -3.99 -5.46 -14.44
CA CYS A 39 -4.43 -4.14 -14.00
C CYS A 39 -4.89 -4.20 -12.55
N THR A 40 -4.16 -3.53 -11.65
CA THR A 40 -4.49 -3.49 -10.22
C THR A 40 -5.59 -2.45 -9.98
N ASN A 41 -6.73 -2.90 -9.45
CA ASN A 41 -7.84 -2.01 -9.10
C ASN A 41 -7.70 -1.46 -7.68
N LEU A 42 -8.53 -0.48 -7.31
CA LEU A 42 -8.46 0.18 -6.00
C LEU A 42 -8.59 -0.80 -4.82
N ASN A 43 -9.44 -1.82 -4.91
CA ASN A 43 -9.60 -2.80 -3.83
C ASN A 43 -8.35 -3.65 -3.65
N GLU A 44 -7.67 -4.00 -4.74
CA GLU A 44 -6.38 -4.69 -4.68
C GLU A 44 -5.29 -3.80 -4.11
N ILE A 45 -5.23 -2.52 -4.52
CA ILE A 45 -4.30 -1.53 -3.95
C ILE A 45 -4.48 -1.45 -2.43
N LEU A 46 -5.73 -1.39 -1.95
CA LEU A 46 -6.01 -1.35 -0.51
C LEU A 46 -5.55 -2.61 0.23
N LYS A 47 -5.69 -3.79 -0.37
CA LYS A 47 -5.16 -5.05 0.19
C LYS A 47 -3.63 -5.08 0.23
N ILE A 48 -2.97 -4.56 -0.81
CA ILE A 48 -1.51 -4.45 -0.84
C ILE A 48 -1.05 -3.50 0.26
N ILE A 49 -1.69 -2.34 0.41
CA ILE A 49 -1.41 -1.38 1.49
C ILE A 49 -1.55 -2.04 2.87
N GLU A 50 -2.64 -2.75 3.13
CA GLU A 50 -2.86 -3.44 4.41
C GLU A 50 -1.76 -4.46 4.71
N ARG A 51 -1.32 -5.21 3.69
CA ARG A 51 -0.17 -6.12 3.82
C ARG A 51 1.13 -5.38 4.07
N SER A 52 1.40 -4.29 3.35
CA SER A 52 2.60 -3.47 3.55
C SER A 52 2.66 -2.87 4.95
N ILE A 53 1.52 -2.40 5.49
CA ILE A 53 1.41 -1.92 6.87
C ILE A 53 1.76 -3.03 7.86
N ASN A 54 1.19 -4.23 7.68
CA ASN A 54 1.47 -5.36 8.56
C ASN A 54 2.95 -5.75 8.52
N VAL A 55 3.56 -5.78 7.34
CA VAL A 55 4.99 -6.07 7.17
C VAL A 55 5.84 -5.03 7.89
N LEU A 56 5.56 -3.74 7.68
CA LEU A 56 6.29 -2.64 8.29
C LEU A 56 6.23 -2.72 9.82
N LYS A 57 5.04 -2.94 10.39
CA LYS A 57 4.83 -3.04 11.85
C LYS A 57 5.31 -4.34 12.47
N SER A 58 5.44 -5.42 11.68
CA SER A 58 6.00 -6.69 12.16
C SER A 58 7.53 -6.72 12.20
N CYS A 59 8.18 -5.71 11.61
CA CYS A 59 9.63 -5.52 11.66
C CYS A 59 10.08 -4.59 12.82
N GLU A 60 9.15 -4.10 13.64
CA GLU A 60 9.42 -3.43 14.93
C GLU A 60 9.32 -4.42 16.09
#